data_AF-A0A286YEW6-F1
#
_entry.id   AF-A0A286YEW6-F1
#
_cell.length_a   1.000
_cell.length_b   1.000
_cell.length_c   1.000
_cell.angle_alpha   90.00
_cell.angle_beta   90.00
_cell.angle_gamma   90.00
#
_symmetry.space_group_name_H-M   'P 1'
#
loop_
_entity.id
_entity.type
_entity.pdbx_description
1 polymer ?
#
loop_
_entity_poly.entity_id
_entity_poly.type
_entity_poly.pdbx_seq_one_letter_code
_entity_poly.pdbx_strand_id
1 'polypeptide(L)'
;MANISMCQALGFILGPVFQTCFTFLGEKGVTWDVIKLQINMYTTPVLLSAFLGILNIILILAILREHRVDDSGRQCKSINFEEASTDEAQVPQGNIDQVAVVAINVLFFVTLFIFALFETIITPLTMDMYAWTQEQAVLYNGIILAALGVEAVVIFLGVKLLSK
;
A
#
# COMPACT_ATOMS: atom_id res chain seq x y z
N MET A 1 11.75 12.09 2.11
CA MET A 1 10.73 11.24 2.80
C MET A 1 9.39 11.14 2.07
N ALA A 2 8.90 12.20 1.41
CA ALA A 2 7.58 12.20 0.76
C ALA A 2 7.37 11.09 -0.29
N ASN A 3 8.40 10.77 -1.08
CA ASN A 3 8.31 9.76 -2.14
C ASN A 3 8.05 8.34 -1.60
N ILE A 4 8.58 7.99 -0.43
CA ILE A 4 8.38 6.66 0.19
C ILE A 4 6.94 6.53 0.68
N SER A 5 6.43 7.55 1.38
CA SER A 5 5.05 7.60 1.85
C SER A 5 4.05 7.61 0.68
N MET A 6 4.40 8.26 -0.44
CA MET A 6 3.60 8.23 -1.66
C MET A 6 3.52 6.83 -2.26
N CYS A 7 4.64 6.12 -2.39
CA CYS A 7 4.65 4.73 -2.86
C CYS A 7 3.83 3.79 -1.96
N GLN A 8 3.91 3.97 -0.64
CA GLN A 8 3.11 3.19 0.32
C GLN A 8 1.61 3.44 0.16
N ALA A 9 1.19 4.72 0.06
CA ALA A 9 -0.21 5.08 -0.15
C ALA A 9 -0.73 4.55 -1.50
N LEU A 10 0.09 4.61 -2.56
CA LEU A 10 -0.26 4.03 -3.86
C LEU A 10 -0.46 2.52 -3.78
N GLY A 11 0.42 1.79 -3.08
CA GLY A 11 0.26 0.34 -2.90
C GLY A 11 -1.04 -0.01 -2.17
N PHE A 12 -1.41 0.79 -1.17
CA PHE A 12 -2.65 0.62 -0.43
C PHE A 12 -3.90 0.85 -1.27
N ILE A 13 -3.90 1.89 -2.12
CA ILE A 13 -5.00 2.19 -3.04
C ILE A 13 -5.09 1.13 -4.16
N LEU A 14 -3.95 0.70 -4.69
CA LEU A 14 -3.90 -0.24 -5.81
C LEU A 14 -4.28 -1.68 -5.41
N GLY A 15 -4.12 -2.06 -4.14
CA GLY A 15 -4.46 -3.40 -3.64
C GLY A 15 -5.90 -3.82 -3.99
N PRO A 16 -6.92 -3.10 -3.51
CA PRO A 16 -8.32 -3.39 -3.83
C PRO A 16 -8.61 -3.30 -5.33
N VAL A 17 -7.97 -2.39 -6.06
CA VAL A 17 -8.15 -2.25 -7.53
C VAL A 17 -7.70 -3.53 -8.25
N PHE A 18 -6.51 -4.04 -7.93
CA PHE A 18 -6.04 -5.29 -8.53
C PHE A 18 -6.94 -6.47 -8.13
N GLN A 19 -7.37 -6.54 -6.87
CA GLN A 19 -8.33 -7.56 -6.42
C GLN A 19 -9.64 -7.51 -7.22
N THR A 20 -10.14 -6.31 -7.53
CA THR A 20 -11.32 -6.09 -8.38
C THR A 20 -11.08 -6.55 -9.81
N CYS A 21 -9.93 -6.26 -10.40
CA CYS A 21 -9.62 -6.72 -11.76
C CYS A 21 -9.67 -8.25 -11.89
N PHE A 22 -9.41 -8.98 -10.81
CA PHE A 22 -9.47 -10.44 -10.82
C PHE A 22 -10.87 -11.02 -10.59
N THR A 23 -11.88 -10.21 -10.28
CA THR A 23 -13.28 -10.69 -10.26
C THR A 23 -13.75 -11.07 -11.67
N PHE A 24 -13.17 -10.48 -12.72
CA PHE A 24 -13.45 -10.86 -14.11
C PHE A 24 -13.06 -12.31 -14.47
N LEU A 25 -12.24 -12.99 -13.65
CA LEU A 25 -11.95 -14.43 -13.80
C LEU A 25 -13.11 -15.32 -13.31
N GLY A 26 -14.06 -14.76 -12.56
CA GLY A 26 -15.21 -15.46 -12.00
C GLY A 26 -14.87 -16.49 -10.92
N GLU A 27 -15.92 -17.02 -10.28
CA GLU A 27 -15.80 -18.03 -9.21
C GLU A 27 -15.26 -19.38 -9.70
N LYS A 28 -15.57 -19.76 -10.93
CA LYS A 28 -15.17 -21.05 -11.51
C LYS A 28 -13.74 -21.07 -12.05
N GLY A 29 -13.19 -19.89 -12.38
CA GLY A 29 -11.79 -19.72 -12.77
C GLY A 29 -11.33 -20.60 -13.94
N VAL A 30 -10.01 -20.67 -14.13
CA VAL A 30 -9.36 -21.64 -15.03
C VAL A 30 -8.77 -22.75 -14.17
N THR A 31 -9.26 -23.98 -14.35
CA THR A 31 -8.73 -25.14 -13.64
C THR A 31 -7.55 -25.70 -14.44
N TRP A 32 -6.33 -25.60 -13.90
CA TRP A 32 -5.19 -26.31 -14.47
C TRP A 32 -5.23 -27.78 -14.04
N ASP A 33 -5.69 -28.66 -14.93
CA ASP A 33 -5.86 -30.10 -14.70
C ASP A 33 -4.57 -30.81 -14.26
N VAL A 34 -3.40 -30.26 -14.62
CA VAL A 34 -2.09 -30.85 -14.30
C VAL A 34 -1.70 -30.69 -12.83
N ILE A 35 -2.18 -29.63 -12.14
CA ILE A 35 -1.77 -29.29 -10.77
C ILE A 35 -2.95 -29.31 -9.79
N LYS A 36 -4.19 -29.53 -10.28
CA LYS A 36 -5.45 -29.31 -9.51
C LYS A 36 -5.52 -27.91 -8.87
N LEU A 37 -4.82 -26.93 -9.45
CA LEU A 37 -4.84 -25.56 -8.99
C LEU A 37 -5.96 -24.82 -9.71
N GLN A 38 -6.94 -24.34 -8.96
CA GLN A 38 -8.02 -23.50 -9.48
C GLN A 38 -7.58 -22.05 -9.42
N ILE A 39 -7.27 -21.46 -10.58
CA ILE A 39 -6.99 -20.03 -10.68
C ILE A 39 -8.35 -19.33 -10.73
N ASN A 40 -8.86 -18.97 -9.55
CA ASN A 40 -10.12 -18.27 -9.36
C ASN A 40 -9.89 -16.86 -8.78
N MET A 41 -10.96 -16.09 -8.65
CA MET A 41 -10.97 -14.74 -8.05
C MET A 41 -10.29 -14.67 -6.67
N TYR A 42 -10.27 -15.76 -5.91
CA TYR A 42 -9.71 -15.80 -4.56
C TYR A 42 -8.21 -16.15 -4.52
N THR A 43 -7.74 -16.97 -5.46
CA THR A 43 -6.36 -17.46 -5.51
C THR A 43 -5.45 -16.54 -6.34
N THR A 44 -6.00 -15.89 -7.36
CA THR A 44 -5.25 -15.03 -8.28
C THR A 44 -4.61 -13.81 -7.60
N PRO A 45 -5.30 -13.07 -6.71
CA PRO A 45 -4.69 -11.96 -5.98
C PRO A 45 -3.52 -12.41 -5.08
N VAL A 46 -3.64 -13.60 -4.47
CA VAL A 46 -2.59 -14.18 -3.61
C VAL A 46 -1.37 -14.54 -4.44
N LEU A 47 -1.56 -15.16 -5.61
CA LEU A 47 -0.47 -15.48 -6.53
C LEU A 47 0.23 -14.23 -7.07
N LEU A 48 -0.53 -13.18 -7.40
CA LEU A 48 0.04 -11.89 -7.80
C LEU A 48 0.88 -11.29 -6.66
N SER A 49 0.36 -11.29 -5.44
CA SER A 49 1.07 -10.78 -4.27
C SER A 49 2.37 -11.54 -4.02
N ALA A 50 2.34 -12.87 -4.11
CA ALA A 50 3.54 -13.70 -4.01
C ALA A 50 4.56 -13.39 -5.11
N PHE A 51 4.11 -13.21 -6.36
CA PHE A 51 4.96 -12.83 -7.48
C PHE A 51 5.61 -11.45 -7.26
N LEU A 52 4.85 -10.44 -6.83
CA LEU A 52 5.38 -9.11 -6.52
C LEU A 52 6.37 -9.15 -5.35
N GLY A 53 6.15 -10.01 -4.35
CA GLY A 53 7.09 -10.24 -3.25
C GLY A 53 8.42 -10.82 -3.73
N ILE A 54 8.37 -11.84 -4.61
CA ILE A 54 9.58 -12.42 -5.22
C ILE A 54 10.29 -11.37 -6.08
N LEU A 55 9.55 -10.62 -6.89
CA LEU A 55 10.10 -9.54 -7.71
C LEU A 55 10.79 -8.50 -6.84
N ASN A 56 10.20 -8.12 -5.69
CA ASN A 56 10.80 -7.19 -4.75
C ASN A 56 12.12 -7.72 -4.18
N ILE A 57 12.18 -9.01 -3.80
CA ILE A 57 13.42 -9.65 -3.33
C ILE A 57 14.49 -9.63 -4.42
N ILE A 58 14.14 -9.98 -5.66
CA ILE A 58 15.06 -9.94 -6.81
C ILE A 58 15.56 -8.51 -7.03
N LEU A 59 14.67 -7.51 -6.96
CA LEU A 59 15.00 -6.11 -7.14
C LEU A 59 15.97 -5.63 -6.07
N ILE A 60 15.74 -6.01 -4.81
CA ILE A 60 16.67 -5.75 -3.71
C ILE A 60 18.02 -6.40 -4.00
N LEU A 61 18.08 -7.68 -4.36
CA LEU A 61 19.35 -8.36 -4.61
C LEU A 61 20.11 -7.83 -5.84
N ALA A 62 19.41 -7.39 -6.88
CA ALA A 62 20.01 -6.95 -8.14
C ALA A 62 20.35 -5.45 -8.16
N ILE A 63 19.49 -4.61 -7.58
CA ILE A 63 19.60 -3.13 -7.64
C ILE A 63 20.20 -2.56 -6.36
N LEU A 64 19.97 -3.18 -5.20
CA LEU A 64 20.58 -2.74 -3.95
C LEU A 64 22.05 -3.16 -3.93
N ARG A 65 22.87 -2.45 -4.71
CA ARG A 65 24.32 -2.53 -4.63
C ARG A 65 24.69 -1.98 -3.26
N GLU A 66 25.27 -2.83 -2.42
CA GLU A 66 25.72 -2.48 -1.08
C GLU A 66 26.57 -1.21 -1.14
N HIS A 67 26.00 -0.08 -0.70
CA HIS A 67 26.74 1.15 -0.55
C HIS A 67 27.60 0.95 0.69
N ARG A 68 28.79 0.36 0.53
CA ARG A 68 29.78 0.28 1.60
C ARG A 68 30.05 1.70 2.06
N VAL A 69 29.51 2.05 3.23
CA VAL A 69 29.92 3.22 3.97
C VAL A 69 31.40 2.99 4.25
N ASP A 70 32.25 3.80 3.64
CA ASP A 70 33.66 3.85 3.96
C ASP A 70 33.79 4.10 5.48
N ASP A 71 34.58 3.29 6.19
CA ASP A 71 34.88 3.41 7.63
C ASP A 71 35.65 4.71 7.98
N SER A 72 35.69 5.69 7.07
CA SER A 72 36.34 6.99 7.19
C SER A 72 35.50 8.03 7.96
N GLY A 73 34.67 7.62 8.92
CA GLY A 73 34.08 8.54 9.92
C GLY A 73 33.25 9.72 9.39
N ARG A 74 32.88 9.75 8.11
CA ARG A 74 31.90 10.68 7.58
C ARG A 74 30.54 10.03 7.74
N GLN A 75 29.75 10.58 8.67
CA GLN A 75 28.31 10.33 8.77
C GLN A 75 27.67 10.59 7.40
N CYS A 76 27.57 9.56 6.57
CA CYS A 76 26.88 9.65 5.30
C CYS A 76 25.39 9.77 5.60
N LYS A 77 24.92 11.01 5.46
CA LYS A 77 23.54 11.48 5.29
C LYS A 77 22.66 10.33 4.80
N SER A 78 21.71 9.93 5.64
CA SER A 78 20.73 8.88 5.32
C SER A 78 20.11 9.16 3.95
N ILE A 79 19.79 8.10 3.21
CA ILE A 79 19.19 8.17 1.86
C ILE A 79 17.81 8.90 1.87
N ASN A 80 17.32 9.28 3.07
CA ASN A 80 16.10 10.07 3.29
C ASN A 80 16.27 11.58 3.18
N PHE A 81 17.48 12.07 2.97
CA PHE A 81 17.79 13.48 3.06
C PHE A 81 17.90 14.06 1.64
N GLU A 82 16.81 14.66 1.19
CA GLU A 82 16.77 15.45 -0.05
C GLU A 82 17.91 16.47 -0.06
N GLU A 83 18.57 16.61 -1.21
CA GLU A 83 19.32 17.81 -1.55
C GLU A 83 18.32 18.96 -1.75
N ALA A 84 17.76 19.45 -0.65
CA ALA A 84 17.30 20.83 -0.59
C ALA A 84 18.57 21.68 -0.39
N SER A 85 18.84 22.46 -1.42
CA SER A 85 19.87 23.48 -1.49
C SER A 85 19.92 24.36 -0.24
N THR A 86 21.12 24.45 0.34
CA THR A 86 21.69 25.61 1.05
C THR A 86 20.98 26.10 2.31
N ASP A 87 21.69 26.01 3.44
CA ASP A 87 21.35 26.57 4.76
C ASP A 87 20.11 25.99 5.45
N GLU A 88 20.23 24.77 5.98
CA GLU A 88 19.36 24.33 7.07
C GLU A 88 20.23 24.00 8.29
N ALA A 89 20.14 24.91 9.27
CA ALA A 89 20.74 24.78 10.58
C ALA A 89 20.52 23.37 11.12
N GLN A 90 21.60 22.78 11.68
CA GLN A 90 21.52 21.56 12.46
C GLN A 90 20.44 21.73 13.52
N VAL A 91 19.26 21.16 13.29
CA VAL A 91 18.21 21.07 14.31
C VAL A 91 18.85 20.28 15.46
N PRO A 92 18.96 20.86 16.66
CA PRO A 92 19.50 20.14 17.80
C PRO A 92 18.69 18.87 17.95
N GLN A 93 19.37 17.73 18.02
CA GLN A 93 18.75 16.43 18.25
C GLN A 93 18.23 16.42 19.70
N GLY A 94 17.13 17.14 19.93
CA GLY A 94 16.43 17.23 21.19
C GLY A 94 15.91 15.86 21.57
N ASN A 95 15.78 15.63 22.88
CA ASN A 95 15.23 14.38 23.42
C ASN A 95 13.97 13.99 22.64
N ILE A 96 14.02 12.84 21.98
CA ILE A 96 12.87 12.30 21.22
C ILE A 96 11.72 12.18 22.21
N ASP A 97 10.62 12.87 21.91
CA ASP A 97 9.41 12.79 22.73
C ASP A 97 8.81 11.38 22.59
N GLN A 98 9.11 10.53 23.58
CA GLN A 98 8.61 9.16 23.62
C GLN A 98 7.08 9.10 23.67
N VAL A 99 6.44 10.10 24.28
CA VAL A 99 4.97 10.17 24.36
C VAL A 99 4.40 10.42 22.97
N ALA A 100 4.98 11.35 22.21
CA ALA A 100 4.59 11.60 20.82
C ALA A 100 4.78 10.36 19.93
N VAL A 101 5.90 9.64 20.09
CA VAL A 101 6.18 8.41 19.33
C VAL A 101 5.18 7.29 19.66
N VAL A 102 4.83 7.10 20.93
CA VAL A 102 3.82 6.10 21.31
C VAL A 102 2.44 6.51 20.79
N ALA A 103 2.07 7.79 20.93
CA ALA A 103 0.78 8.31 20.47
C ALA A 103 0.59 8.13 18.95
N ILE A 104 1.60 8.46 18.14
CA ILE A 104 1.52 8.29 16.69
C ILE A 104 1.44 6.81 16.28
N ASN A 105 2.14 5.91 17.00
CA ASN A 105 2.05 4.47 16.76
C ASN A 105 0.66 3.93 17.09
N VAL A 106 0.05 4.35 18.20
CA VAL A 106 -1.33 3.98 18.55
C VAL A 106 -2.31 4.49 17.51
N LEU A 107 -2.17 5.74 17.07
CA LEU A 107 -3.03 6.31 16.03
C LEU A 107 -2.92 5.54 14.71
N PHE A 108 -1.70 5.19 14.32
CA PHE A 108 -1.43 4.38 13.13
C PHE A 108 -2.04 2.98 13.25
N PHE A 109 -1.91 2.33 14.41
CA PHE A 109 -2.53 1.04 14.69
C PHE A 109 -4.06 1.11 14.57
N VAL A 110 -4.70 2.08 15.21
CA VAL A 110 -6.16 2.26 15.16
C VAL A 110 -6.63 2.49 13.72
N THR A 111 -5.92 3.31 12.96
CA THR A 111 -6.24 3.59 11.55
C THR A 111 -6.17 2.33 10.69
N LEU A 112 -5.07 1.56 10.80
CA LEU A 112 -4.92 0.30 10.06
C LEU A 112 -5.94 -0.75 10.51
N PHE A 113 -6.26 -0.80 11.80
CA PHE A 113 -7.25 -1.72 12.34
C PHE A 113 -8.64 -1.43 11.79
N ILE A 114 -9.08 -0.17 11.78
CA ILE A 114 -10.36 0.24 11.20
C ILE A 114 -10.40 -0.14 9.72
N PHE A 115 -9.32 0.11 8.97
CA PHE A 115 -9.26 -0.25 7.55
C PHE A 115 -9.38 -1.76 7.33
N ALA A 116 -8.61 -2.57 8.08
CA ALA A 116 -8.66 -4.02 7.99
C ALA A 116 -10.04 -4.58 8.36
N LEU A 117 -10.71 -3.99 9.35
CA LEU A 117 -12.08 -4.33 9.69
C LEU A 117 -13.03 -4.05 8.52
N PHE A 118 -12.97 -2.85 7.92
CA PHE A 118 -13.82 -2.50 6.79
C PHE A 118 -13.62 -3.43 5.59
N GLU A 119 -12.38 -3.70 5.19
CA GLU A 119 -12.07 -4.66 4.12
C GLU A 119 -12.67 -6.05 4.38
N THR A 120 -12.70 -6.49 5.63
CA THR A 120 -13.23 -7.81 6.00
C THR A 120 -14.76 -7.85 6.02
N ILE A 121 -15.42 -6.82 6.54
CA ILE A 121 -16.87 -6.82 6.77
C ILE A 121 -17.68 -6.26 5.59
N ILE A 122 -17.08 -5.45 4.72
CA ILE A 122 -17.82 -4.75 3.65
C ILE A 122 -18.45 -5.74 2.67
N THR A 123 -17.75 -6.84 2.35
CA THR A 123 -18.23 -7.87 1.43
C THR A 123 -19.46 -8.62 1.99
N PRO A 124 -19.43 -9.24 3.20
CA PRO A 124 -20.63 -9.87 3.75
C PRO A 124 -21.76 -8.88 4.03
N LEU A 125 -21.45 -7.66 4.45
CA LEU A 125 -22.45 -6.63 4.71
C LEU A 125 -23.21 -6.22 3.43
N THR A 126 -22.50 -6.01 2.33
CA THR A 126 -23.13 -5.62 1.06
C THR A 126 -23.89 -6.76 0.40
N MET A 127 -23.46 -8.01 0.59
CA MET A 127 -24.27 -9.17 0.20
C MET A 127 -25.60 -9.22 0.96
N ASP A 128 -25.60 -8.95 2.27
CA ASP A 128 -26.82 -8.96 3.08
C ASP A 128 -27.74 -7.76 2.78
N MET A 129 -27.18 -6.55 2.65
CA MET A 129 -27.95 -5.33 2.40
C MET A 129 -28.54 -5.23 0.99
N TYR A 130 -27.79 -5.66 -0.03
CA TYR A 130 -28.17 -5.49 -1.44
C TYR A 130 -28.52 -6.81 -2.14
N ALA A 131 -28.49 -7.94 -1.42
CA ALA A 131 -28.69 -9.29 -1.98
C ALA A 131 -27.77 -9.60 -3.17
N TRP A 132 -26.55 -9.04 -3.15
CA TRP A 132 -25.56 -9.25 -4.20
C TRP A 132 -24.94 -10.65 -4.10
N THR A 133 -24.55 -11.21 -5.25
CA THR A 133 -23.70 -12.42 -5.27
C THR A 133 -22.29 -12.08 -4.78
N GLN A 134 -21.51 -13.09 -4.37
CA GLN A 134 -20.13 -12.88 -3.91
C GLN A 134 -19.27 -12.15 -4.95
N GLU A 135 -19.34 -12.57 -6.20
CA GLU A 135 -18.64 -11.91 -7.31
C GLU A 135 -19.07 -10.44 -7.48
N GLN A 136 -20.38 -10.16 -7.44
CA GLN A 136 -20.90 -8.81 -7.56
C GLN A 136 -20.48 -7.92 -6.38
N ALA A 137 -20.53 -8.45 -5.16
CA ALA A 137 -20.15 -7.71 -3.97
C ALA A 137 -18.66 -7.34 -4.00
N VAL A 138 -17.78 -8.28 -4.35
CA VAL A 138 -16.34 -7.98 -4.49
C VAL A 138 -16.09 -6.97 -5.61
N LEU A 139 -16.78 -7.10 -6.75
CA LEU A 139 -16.62 -6.19 -7.88
C LEU A 139 -17.07 -4.77 -7.53
N TYR A 140 -18.27 -4.59 -6.98
CA TYR A 140 -18.82 -3.27 -6.68
C TYR A 140 -18.08 -2.60 -5.53
N ASN A 141 -17.75 -3.33 -4.46
CA ASN A 141 -16.95 -2.78 -3.36
C ASN A 141 -15.58 -2.33 -3.86
N GLY A 142 -14.98 -3.14 -4.73
CA GLY A 142 -13.74 -2.84 -5.41
C GLY A 142 -13.76 -1.55 -6.23
N ILE A 143 -14.81 -1.34 -7.03
CA ILE A 143 -15.02 -0.10 -7.81
C ILE A 143 -15.21 1.11 -6.87
N ILE A 144 -15.97 0.95 -5.78
CA ILE A 144 -16.18 2.03 -4.80
C ILE A 144 -14.84 2.42 -4.16
N LEU A 145 -14.04 1.45 -3.74
CA LEU A 145 -12.69 1.68 -3.20
C LEU A 145 -11.77 2.36 -4.22
N ALA A 146 -11.82 1.96 -5.49
CA ALA A 146 -11.08 2.59 -6.58
C ALA A 146 -11.47 4.06 -6.77
N ALA A 147 -12.78 4.35 -6.76
CA ALA A 147 -13.31 5.71 -6.90
C ALA A 147 -12.87 6.60 -5.73
N LEU A 148 -12.96 6.11 -4.50
CA LEU A 148 -12.47 6.80 -3.30
C LEU A 148 -10.95 7.06 -3.37
N GLY A 149 -10.18 6.11 -3.91
CA GLY A 149 -8.75 6.28 -4.16
C GLY A 149 -8.44 7.41 -5.15
N VAL A 150 -9.19 7.47 -6.26
CA VAL A 150 -9.07 8.56 -7.24
C VAL A 150 -9.47 9.90 -6.63
N GLU A 151 -10.56 9.95 -5.87
CA GLU A 151 -10.99 11.14 -5.14
C GLU A 151 -9.90 11.65 -4.20
N ALA A 152 -9.26 10.76 -3.44
CA ALA A 152 -8.14 11.12 -2.57
C ALA A 152 -6.97 11.75 -3.35
N VAL A 153 -6.60 11.18 -4.51
CA VAL A 153 -5.55 11.75 -5.37
C VAL A 153 -5.92 13.15 -5.86
N VAL A 154 -7.18 13.37 -6.25
CA VAL A 154 -7.68 14.69 -6.67
C VAL A 154 -7.58 15.71 -5.54
N ILE A 155 -7.98 15.34 -4.32
CA ILE A 155 -7.88 16.21 -3.14
C ILE A 155 -6.42 16.58 -2.88
N PHE A 156 -5.49 15.61 -2.94
CA PHE A 156 -4.06 15.88 -2.75
C PHE A 156 -3.48 16.82 -3.81
N LEU A 157 -3.89 16.67 -5.07
CA LEU A 157 -3.52 17.60 -6.14
C LEU A 157 -4.10 19.01 -5.90
N GLY A 158 -5.35 19.09 -5.43
CA GLY A 158 -6.00 20.35 -5.07
C GLY A 158 -5.30 21.08 -3.93
N VAL A 159 -4.94 20.37 -2.85
CA VAL A 159 -4.17 20.94 -1.73
C VAL A 159 -2.82 21.46 -2.20
N LYS A 160 -2.13 20.72 -3.07
CA LYS A 160 -0.85 21.16 -3.64
C LYS A 160 -0.98 22.42 -4.50
N LEU A 161 -2.10 22.57 -5.21
CA LEU A 161 -2.40 23.78 -6.00
C LEU A 161 -2.69 24.99 -5.10
N LEU A 162 -3.43 24.79 -4.00
CA LEU A 162 -3.80 25.84 -3.04
C LEU A 162 -2.64 26.26 -2.14
N SER A 163 -1.68 25.36 -1.90
CA SER A 163 -0.50 25.61 -1.07
C SER A 163 0.57 26.47 -1.78
N LYS A 164 0.33 26.88 -3.03
CA LYS A 164 1.26 27.68 -3.84
C LYS A 164 0.72 29.10 -4.00
#